data_AF-A0A093Y5Y9-F1
#
_entry.id   AF-A0A093Y5Y9-F1
#
_cell.length_a   1.000
_cell.length_b   1.000
_cell.length_c   1.000
_cell.angle_alpha   90.00
_cell.angle_beta   90.00
_cell.angle_gamma   90.00
#
_symmetry.space_group_name_H-M   'P 1'
#
loop_
_entity.id
_entity.type
_entity.pdbx_description
1 polymer ?
#
loop_
_entity_poly.entity_id
_entity_poly.type
_entity_poly.pdbx_seq_one_letter_code
_entity_poly.pdbx_strand_id
1 'polypeptide(L)'
;MLTATNTNAAPSATRLTKSAKVSGATNAPGASGLTECPIKFVCVPRPFWDFRLEYKGESDDDDEDENAGSPREKAWNETLEEARKTWLRPATEFPGYTWTLSLKARKLNKKYDLQTQKRDQDAFGMFIYNDFTGYGLQEVIQNQLSAFNNEFTSEKPSPFTMWYMIESLAWWFNSSDTMLWNMIDDGERVCETLQIVGLTVLSTLNNLEQADLFKNDSVIPNIPLILSLFLGFLGNSADAMSVRGEDQDWPIAITAYAEKHDVKIKGKYGISGKHYRANRLSAKKIALVKKAASVDKWRFKQRYREFSAAYGNGGVEFDITKMPEAERKAKAFDNEDPLDGMPAAASEDQSTDADEPFQKVGSKEDEEG
;
A
#
# COMPACT_ATOMS: atom_id res chain seq x y z
N MET A 1 64.95 -1.64 54.91
CA MET A 1 65.20 -2.79 54.00
C MET A 1 64.53 -2.42 52.68
N LEU A 2 65.20 -2.20 51.55
CA LEU A 2 66.32 -2.94 50.91
C LEU A 2 65.92 -4.39 50.66
N THR A 3 65.93 -4.96 49.45
CA THR A 3 66.41 -4.50 48.10
C THR A 3 65.63 -5.29 47.01
N ALA A 4 65.36 -4.77 45.79
CA ALA A 4 66.14 -4.92 44.53
C ALA A 4 66.54 -6.38 44.17
N THR A 5 66.58 -6.89 42.92
CA THR A 5 66.31 -6.41 41.52
C THR A 5 66.35 -7.64 40.56
N ASN A 6 65.99 -7.66 39.26
CA ASN A 6 65.52 -6.63 38.31
C ASN A 6 64.24 -7.12 37.56
N THR A 7 64.03 -7.32 36.24
CA THR A 7 64.80 -7.20 34.96
C THR A 7 63.87 -6.86 33.77
N ASN A 8 64.26 -5.85 32.96
CA ASN A 8 64.39 -5.79 31.49
C ASN A 8 63.38 -6.48 30.53
N ALA A 9 62.97 -5.88 29.40
CA ALA A 9 63.20 -4.51 28.88
C ALA A 9 62.22 -4.14 27.73
N ALA A 10 62.11 -2.84 27.45
CA ALA A 10 61.55 -2.28 26.21
C ALA A 10 62.70 -1.82 25.27
N PRO A 11 62.38 -1.40 24.03
CA PRO A 11 62.51 0.05 23.76
C PRO A 11 61.30 0.64 23.01
N SER A 12 61.36 1.95 22.73
CA SER A 12 60.25 2.78 22.24
C SER A 12 60.68 3.72 21.10
N ALA A 13 59.71 4.45 20.53
CA ALA A 13 59.86 5.54 19.55
C ALA A 13 60.27 5.10 18.11
N THR A 14 60.08 5.90 17.05
CA THR A 14 59.71 7.33 16.98
C THR A 14 58.73 7.65 15.85
N ARG A 15 57.91 8.70 16.07
CA ARG A 15 57.06 9.42 15.11
C ARG A 15 57.84 9.92 13.88
N LEU A 16 57.22 9.88 12.69
CA LEU A 16 57.59 10.75 11.57
C LEU A 16 56.34 11.26 10.84
N THR A 17 56.25 12.57 10.65
CA THR A 17 55.17 13.25 9.93
C THR A 17 55.66 13.73 8.56
N LYS A 18 54.87 13.54 7.51
CA LYS A 18 54.99 14.32 6.26
C LYS A 18 53.65 14.92 5.90
N SER A 19 53.66 16.21 5.58
CA SER A 19 52.53 16.95 5.01
C SER A 19 52.73 17.07 3.51
N ALA A 20 51.65 16.92 2.75
CA ALA A 20 51.56 17.28 1.34
C ALA A 20 50.24 18.03 1.12
N LYS A 21 50.27 19.06 0.27
CA LYS A 21 49.16 19.94 -0.08
C LYS A 21 48.75 19.68 -1.54
N VAL A 22 47.79 20.45 -2.06
CA VAL A 22 47.23 20.37 -3.44
C VAL A 22 46.21 19.23 -3.58
N SER A 23 45.01 19.42 -4.16
CA SER A 23 44.30 20.63 -4.61
C SER A 23 42.82 20.57 -4.21
N GLY A 24 42.13 21.71 -4.26
CA GLY A 24 40.67 21.71 -4.18
C GLY A 24 40.07 21.25 -5.52
N ALA A 25 39.19 20.24 -5.46
CA ALA A 25 38.26 19.91 -6.52
C ALA A 25 36.86 20.24 -6.03
N THR A 26 36.24 21.27 -6.62
CA THR A 26 34.81 21.51 -6.46
C THR A 26 34.06 20.41 -7.19
N ASN A 27 33.47 19.46 -6.44
CA ASN A 27 32.50 18.53 -6.98
C ASN A 27 31.23 19.33 -7.35
N ALA A 28 31.17 19.79 -8.60
CA ALA A 28 29.92 20.17 -9.22
C ALA A 28 28.95 18.96 -9.22
N PRO A 29 27.63 19.17 -9.26
CA PRO A 29 26.68 18.07 -9.30
C PRO A 29 26.99 17.14 -10.49
N GLY A 30 27.14 15.85 -10.22
CA GLY A 30 27.20 14.85 -11.27
C GLY A 30 25.91 14.93 -12.11
N ALA A 31 26.05 14.85 -13.44
CA ALA A 31 24.93 15.04 -14.35
C ALA A 31 23.76 14.12 -13.98
N SER A 32 22.55 14.68 -13.93
CA SER A 32 21.32 13.97 -13.62
C SER A 32 20.96 12.99 -14.74
N GLY A 33 21.55 11.80 -14.69
CA GLY A 33 21.04 10.66 -15.43
C GLY A 33 19.60 10.42 -15.00
N LEU A 34 18.67 10.44 -15.96
CA LEU A 34 17.29 10.05 -15.71
C LEU A 34 17.29 8.63 -15.16
N THR A 35 16.89 8.47 -13.90
CA THR A 35 16.76 7.16 -13.26
C THR A 35 15.62 6.41 -13.94
N GLU A 36 15.97 5.54 -14.90
CA GLU A 36 15.03 4.68 -15.60
C GLU A 36 14.21 3.88 -14.57
N CYS A 37 12.89 3.90 -14.72
CA CYS A 37 11.99 3.30 -13.74
C CYS A 37 12.05 1.77 -13.84
N PRO A 38 12.50 1.03 -12.81
CA PRO A 38 12.56 -0.43 -12.82
C PRO A 38 11.18 -1.08 -12.59
N ILE A 39 10.11 -0.30 -12.76
CA ILE A 39 8.71 -0.69 -12.59
C ILE A 39 8.00 -0.52 -13.94
N LYS A 40 7.39 -1.60 -14.44
CA LYS A 40 6.45 -1.51 -15.56
C LYS A 40 5.07 -1.11 -15.05
N PHE A 41 4.55 0.02 -15.54
CA PHE A 41 3.19 0.49 -15.32
C PHE A 41 2.31 0.17 -16.53
N VAL A 42 1.07 -0.23 -16.27
CA VAL A 42 0.06 -0.58 -17.27
C VAL A 42 -1.27 0.10 -17.00
N CYS A 43 -2.09 0.24 -18.03
CA CYS A 43 -3.46 0.74 -17.92
C CYS A 43 -4.41 -0.37 -17.43
N VAL A 44 -5.33 0.00 -16.54
CA VAL A 44 -6.41 -0.85 -16.00
C VAL A 44 -7.74 -0.07 -16.05
N PRO A 45 -8.92 -0.72 -16.11
CA PRO A 45 -10.19 -0.01 -16.05
C PRO A 45 -10.34 0.83 -14.78
N ARG A 46 -11.22 1.84 -14.87
CA ARG A 46 -11.85 2.42 -13.69
C ARG A 46 -12.53 1.29 -12.90
N PRO A 47 -12.26 1.10 -11.60
CA PRO A 47 -12.90 0.04 -10.82
C PRO A 47 -14.41 0.28 -10.66
N PHE A 48 -15.19 -0.79 -10.58
CA PHE A 48 -16.64 -0.68 -10.43
C PHE A 48 -17.05 0.04 -9.14
N TRP A 49 -16.31 -0.17 -8.04
CA TRP A 49 -16.53 0.56 -6.78
C TRP A 49 -16.29 2.07 -6.94
N ASP A 50 -15.44 2.52 -7.86
CA ASP A 50 -15.21 3.95 -8.12
C ASP A 50 -16.29 4.54 -9.04
N PHE A 51 -16.76 3.73 -9.98
CA PHE A 51 -17.89 4.06 -10.84
C PHE A 51 -19.18 4.20 -10.01
N ARG A 52 -19.47 3.27 -9.09
CA ARG A 52 -20.66 3.32 -8.22
C ARG A 52 -20.80 4.62 -7.43
N LEU A 53 -19.68 5.25 -7.01
CA LEU A 53 -19.68 6.52 -6.26
C LEU A 53 -20.19 7.73 -7.07
N GLU A 54 -20.11 7.70 -8.39
CA GLU A 54 -20.63 8.76 -9.27
C GLU A 54 -22.14 8.64 -9.50
N TYR A 55 -22.69 7.46 -9.22
CA TYR A 55 -24.10 7.12 -9.40
C TYR A 55 -24.77 6.79 -8.05
N LYS A 56 -24.25 7.29 -6.92
CA LYS A 56 -24.97 7.25 -5.65
C LYS A 56 -25.82 8.52 -5.51
N GLY A 57 -27.14 8.36 -5.43
CA GLY A 57 -28.09 9.45 -5.26
C GLY A 57 -28.10 10.02 -3.84
N GLU A 58 -28.95 11.02 -3.60
CA GLU A 58 -29.15 11.60 -2.25
C GLU A 58 -30.15 10.81 -1.38
N SER A 59 -30.78 9.77 -1.94
CA SER A 59 -31.70 8.84 -1.25
C SER A 59 -31.15 7.42 -1.31
N ASP A 60 -30.76 6.88 -0.15
CA ASP A 60 -30.26 5.51 0.04
C ASP A 60 -31.40 4.48 0.12
N ASP A 61 -32.23 4.42 -0.92
CA ASP A 61 -33.13 3.29 -1.20
C ASP A 61 -32.41 2.35 -2.19
N ASP A 62 -31.49 1.52 -1.69
CA ASP A 62 -30.48 0.77 -2.47
C ASP A 62 -31.06 -0.37 -3.37
N ASP A 63 -32.38 -0.56 -3.44
CA ASP A 63 -33.03 -1.76 -4.01
C ASP A 63 -33.43 -1.67 -5.51
N GLU A 64 -33.51 -0.50 -6.17
CA GLU A 64 -34.18 -0.38 -7.49
C GLU A 64 -33.27 -0.44 -8.76
N ASP A 65 -31.96 -0.15 -8.69
CA ASP A 65 -31.11 0.09 -9.89
C ASP A 65 -30.05 -1.00 -10.20
N GLU A 66 -30.18 -2.21 -9.65
CA GLU A 66 -29.41 -3.40 -10.12
C GLU A 66 -30.15 -4.18 -11.24
N ASN A 67 -31.21 -3.61 -11.80
CA ASN A 67 -31.97 -4.20 -12.91
C ASN A 67 -31.17 -4.25 -14.24
N ALA A 68 -31.12 -5.42 -14.86
CA ALA A 68 -30.42 -5.63 -16.13
C ALA A 68 -30.93 -4.69 -17.24
N GLY A 69 -30.01 -3.95 -17.84
CA GLY A 69 -30.30 -2.91 -18.83
C GLY A 69 -30.59 -1.53 -18.26
N SER A 70 -30.32 -1.25 -16.98
CA SER A 70 -30.44 0.11 -16.43
C SER A 70 -29.48 1.11 -17.12
N PRO A 71 -29.74 2.43 -17.03
CA PRO A 71 -28.82 3.44 -17.58
C PRO A 71 -27.42 3.37 -16.95
N ARG A 72 -27.34 3.00 -15.66
CA ARG A 72 -26.09 2.83 -14.90
C ARG A 72 -25.30 1.62 -15.38
N GLU A 73 -25.97 0.48 -15.59
CA GLU A 73 -25.31 -0.73 -16.11
C GLU A 73 -24.80 -0.52 -17.55
N LYS A 74 -25.59 0.15 -18.40
CA LYS A 74 -25.17 0.51 -19.77
C LYS A 74 -23.93 1.40 -19.76
N ALA A 75 -23.93 2.48 -18.97
CA ALA A 75 -22.78 3.37 -18.85
C ALA A 75 -21.54 2.66 -18.25
N TRP A 76 -21.73 1.68 -17.36
CA TRP A 76 -20.64 0.84 -16.86
C TRP A 76 -20.07 -0.08 -17.96
N ASN A 77 -20.94 -0.76 -18.70
CA ASN A 77 -20.53 -1.66 -19.79
C ASN A 77 -19.80 -0.89 -20.91
N GLU A 78 -20.29 0.30 -21.29
CA GLU A 78 -19.59 1.21 -22.23
C GLU A 78 -18.22 1.64 -21.69
N THR A 79 -18.14 2.03 -20.41
CA THR A 79 -16.87 2.37 -19.74
C THR A 79 -15.88 1.19 -19.74
N LEU A 80 -16.38 -0.02 -19.53
CA LEU A 80 -15.58 -1.24 -19.50
C LEU A 80 -15.06 -1.61 -20.90
N GLU A 81 -15.89 -1.56 -21.94
CA GLU A 81 -15.48 -1.87 -23.31
C GLU A 81 -14.46 -0.85 -23.87
N GLU A 82 -14.57 0.45 -23.53
CA GLU A 82 -13.51 1.41 -23.84
C GLU A 82 -12.21 1.09 -23.08
N ALA A 83 -12.30 0.72 -21.80
CA ALA A 83 -11.13 0.35 -20.99
C ALA A 83 -10.45 -0.96 -21.44
N ARG A 84 -11.19 -1.93 -22.00
CA ARG A 84 -10.59 -3.16 -22.58
C ARG A 84 -9.60 -2.86 -23.69
N LYS A 85 -9.78 -1.77 -24.45
CA LYS A 85 -8.88 -1.34 -25.54
C LYS A 85 -7.49 -0.90 -25.03
N THR A 86 -7.37 -0.58 -23.74
CA THR A 86 -6.12 -0.19 -23.08
C THR A 86 -5.60 -1.21 -22.06
N TRP A 87 -6.38 -2.25 -21.73
CA TRP A 87 -6.06 -3.26 -20.71
C TRP A 87 -4.65 -3.84 -20.83
N LEU A 88 -3.89 -3.77 -19.73
CA LEU A 88 -2.51 -4.23 -19.58
C LEU A 88 -1.49 -3.64 -20.57
N ARG A 89 -1.89 -2.68 -21.42
CA ARG A 89 -0.93 -1.96 -22.29
C ARG A 89 -0.04 -1.03 -21.47
N PRO A 90 1.21 -0.78 -21.88
CA PRO A 90 2.12 0.13 -21.19
C PRO A 90 1.52 1.52 -20.97
N ALA A 91 1.59 2.03 -19.75
CA ALA A 91 1.08 3.37 -19.41
C ALA A 91 1.78 4.50 -20.21
N THR A 92 3.00 4.24 -20.71
CA THR A 92 3.75 5.14 -21.61
C THR A 92 3.10 5.32 -22.99
N GLU A 93 2.26 4.39 -23.43
CA GLU A 93 1.47 4.53 -24.67
C GLU A 93 0.24 5.44 -24.47
N PHE A 94 -0.16 5.70 -23.21
CA PHE A 94 -1.35 6.48 -22.86
C PHE A 94 -1.05 7.59 -21.83
N PRO A 95 -0.20 8.60 -22.17
CA PRO A 95 0.14 9.67 -21.25
C PRO A 95 -1.10 10.39 -20.70
N GLY A 96 -1.22 10.42 -19.36
CA GLY A 96 -2.34 11.05 -18.67
C GLY A 96 -3.56 10.15 -18.42
N TYR A 97 -3.57 8.89 -18.89
CA TYR A 97 -4.60 7.92 -18.50
C TYR A 97 -4.58 7.70 -16.98
N THR A 98 -5.72 7.94 -16.34
CA THR A 98 -5.82 8.01 -14.86
C THR A 98 -5.52 6.68 -14.19
N TRP A 99 -6.12 5.60 -14.69
CA TRP A 99 -6.15 4.30 -14.02
C TRP A 99 -4.93 3.47 -14.43
N THR A 100 -3.81 3.76 -13.77
CA THR A 100 -2.51 3.12 -14.03
C THR A 100 -1.99 2.41 -12.78
N LEU A 101 -1.48 1.19 -12.98
CA LEU A 101 -1.08 0.25 -11.94
C LEU A 101 0.27 -0.38 -12.32
N SER A 102 1.18 -0.55 -11.37
CA SER A 102 2.40 -1.31 -11.60
C SER A 102 2.13 -2.82 -11.61
N LEU A 103 2.82 -3.56 -12.49
CA LEU A 103 2.72 -5.02 -12.52
C LEU A 103 3.21 -5.67 -11.20
N LYS A 104 4.11 -4.98 -10.47
CA LYS A 104 4.57 -5.43 -9.15
C LYS A 104 3.47 -5.26 -8.08
N ALA A 105 2.82 -4.10 -8.03
CA ALA A 105 1.67 -3.90 -7.14
C ALA A 105 0.48 -4.78 -7.53
N ARG A 106 0.24 -5.03 -8.82
CA ARG A 106 -0.80 -5.96 -9.30
C ARG A 106 -0.65 -7.36 -8.72
N LYS A 107 0.54 -7.97 -8.87
CA LYS A 107 0.79 -9.31 -8.31
C LYS A 107 0.71 -9.31 -6.78
N LEU A 108 1.18 -8.24 -6.15
CA LEU A 108 1.19 -8.11 -4.69
C LEU A 108 -0.23 -7.92 -4.10
N ASN A 109 -1.11 -7.17 -4.77
CA ASN A 109 -2.50 -6.95 -4.40
C ASN A 109 -3.31 -8.25 -4.55
N LYS A 110 -3.17 -8.95 -5.70
CA LYS A 110 -3.70 -10.31 -5.89
C LYS A 110 -3.28 -11.27 -4.77
N LYS A 111 -2.02 -11.19 -4.30
CA LYS A 111 -1.57 -11.97 -3.13
C LYS A 111 -2.29 -11.56 -1.84
N TYR A 112 -2.58 -10.28 -1.62
CA TYR A 112 -3.33 -9.82 -0.45
C TYR A 112 -4.79 -10.26 -0.48
N ASP A 113 -5.43 -10.26 -1.66
CA ASP A 113 -6.77 -10.79 -1.87
C ASP A 113 -6.81 -12.30 -1.53
N LEU A 114 -5.83 -13.07 -2.03
CA LEU A 114 -5.66 -14.49 -1.68
C LEU A 114 -5.37 -14.70 -0.18
N GLN A 115 -4.61 -13.83 0.48
CA GLN A 115 -4.44 -13.93 1.95
C GLN A 115 -5.72 -13.60 2.71
N THR A 116 -6.57 -12.73 2.17
CA THR A 116 -7.87 -12.35 2.76
C THR A 116 -8.82 -13.53 2.71
N GLN A 117 -8.99 -14.14 1.54
CA GLN A 117 -9.85 -15.31 1.33
C GLN A 117 -9.50 -16.49 2.27
N LYS A 118 -8.21 -16.73 2.52
CA LYS A 118 -7.74 -17.78 3.46
C LYS A 118 -8.12 -17.57 4.93
N ARG A 119 -8.71 -16.42 5.27
CA ARG A 119 -9.00 -15.99 6.65
C ARG A 119 -10.48 -15.64 6.86
N ASP A 120 -11.28 -15.80 5.81
CA ASP A 120 -12.72 -15.54 5.81
C ASP A 120 -13.47 -16.82 6.19
N GLN A 121 -13.96 -16.89 7.44
CA GLN A 121 -14.64 -18.08 7.95
C GLN A 121 -15.93 -18.40 7.19
N ASP A 122 -16.62 -17.38 6.65
CA ASP A 122 -17.87 -17.56 5.92
C ASP A 122 -17.60 -18.18 4.54
N ALA A 123 -16.49 -17.79 3.89
CA ALA A 123 -16.02 -18.39 2.64
C ALA A 123 -15.58 -19.86 2.78
N PHE A 124 -15.27 -20.34 3.99
CA PHE A 124 -15.05 -21.76 4.30
C PHE A 124 -16.29 -22.46 4.90
N GLY A 125 -17.42 -21.78 5.09
CA GLY A 125 -18.60 -22.39 5.74
C GLY A 125 -18.36 -22.79 7.20
N MET A 126 -17.65 -21.93 7.95
CA MET A 126 -17.23 -22.16 9.32
C MET A 126 -17.71 -21.06 10.27
N PHE A 127 -17.87 -21.39 11.56
CA PHE A 127 -17.98 -20.41 12.63
C PHE A 127 -16.92 -20.65 13.70
N ILE A 128 -15.84 -19.87 13.66
CA ILE A 128 -14.72 -19.97 14.59
C ILE A 128 -15.00 -19.10 15.81
N TYR A 129 -15.23 -17.80 15.59
CA TYR A 129 -15.91 -16.83 16.48
C TYR A 129 -16.22 -15.55 15.69
N ASN A 130 -17.07 -14.66 16.22
CA ASN A 130 -17.56 -13.45 15.53
C ASN A 130 -16.48 -12.69 14.75
N ASP A 131 -15.46 -12.21 15.46
CA ASP A 131 -14.47 -11.26 14.95
C ASP A 131 -13.32 -11.94 14.16
N PHE A 132 -13.36 -13.27 13.96
CA PHE A 132 -12.24 -14.04 13.41
C PHE A 132 -11.75 -13.49 12.06
N THR A 133 -12.66 -13.25 11.11
CA THR A 133 -12.32 -12.68 9.80
C THR A 133 -11.75 -11.26 9.92
N GLY A 134 -12.22 -10.46 10.89
CA GLY A 134 -11.69 -9.13 11.19
C GLY A 134 -10.24 -9.16 11.72
N TYR A 135 -9.95 -10.10 12.61
CA TYR A 135 -8.57 -10.39 13.05
C TYR A 135 -7.70 -10.97 11.92
N GLY A 136 -8.30 -11.73 11.00
CA GLY A 136 -7.68 -12.15 9.76
C GLY A 136 -7.24 -10.98 8.88
N LEU A 137 -8.12 -10.02 8.61
CA LEU A 137 -7.80 -8.79 7.88
C LEU A 137 -6.72 -7.97 8.59
N GLN A 138 -6.78 -7.86 9.92
CA GLN A 138 -5.77 -7.22 10.76
C GLN A 138 -4.39 -7.89 10.62
N GLU A 139 -4.32 -9.21 10.55
CA GLU A 139 -3.09 -9.96 10.28
C GLU A 139 -2.56 -9.72 8.86
N VAL A 140 -3.44 -9.69 7.85
CA VAL A 140 -3.08 -9.37 6.45
C VAL A 140 -2.42 -8.00 6.37
N ILE A 141 -2.95 -6.98 7.05
CA ILE A 141 -2.36 -5.64 7.07
C ILE A 141 -1.01 -5.64 7.81
N GLN A 142 -0.90 -6.31 8.97
CA GLN A 142 0.36 -6.36 9.71
C GLN A 142 1.49 -7.08 8.94
N ASN A 143 1.18 -8.15 8.22
CA ASN A 143 2.12 -8.85 7.33
C ASN A 143 2.68 -7.90 6.24
N GLN A 144 1.86 -7.00 5.70
CA GLN A 144 2.30 -5.98 4.73
C GLN A 144 3.18 -4.91 5.37
N LEU A 145 2.82 -4.43 6.56
CA LEU A 145 3.61 -3.45 7.30
C LEU A 145 4.96 -4.03 7.75
N SER A 146 5.02 -5.34 8.05
CA SER A 146 6.26 -6.08 8.30
C SER A 146 7.15 -6.15 7.05
N ALA A 147 6.59 -6.51 5.89
CA ALA A 147 7.31 -6.49 4.62
C ALA A 147 7.84 -5.08 4.27
N PHE A 148 7.04 -4.04 4.49
CA PHE A 148 7.47 -2.65 4.30
C PHE A 148 8.58 -2.22 5.28
N ASN A 149 8.47 -2.58 6.57
CA ASN A 149 9.52 -2.29 7.55
C ASN A 149 10.85 -2.96 7.15
N ASN A 150 10.82 -4.20 6.67
CA ASN A 150 12.02 -4.92 6.24
C ASN A 150 12.70 -4.21 5.06
N GLU A 151 11.93 -3.73 4.07
CA GLU A 151 12.45 -2.89 2.98
C GLU A 151 13.03 -1.56 3.51
N PHE A 152 12.27 -0.81 4.31
CA PHE A 152 12.63 0.51 4.84
C PHE A 152 13.82 0.50 5.84
N THR A 153 14.10 -0.65 6.43
CA THR A 153 15.25 -0.87 7.33
C THR A 153 16.42 -1.61 6.70
N SER A 154 16.30 -2.06 5.44
CA SER A 154 17.38 -2.69 4.69
C SER A 154 18.60 -1.77 4.50
N GLU A 155 19.73 -2.32 4.07
CA GLU A 155 20.95 -1.56 3.77
C GLU A 155 20.77 -0.57 2.60
N LYS A 156 19.83 -0.85 1.68
CA LYS A 156 19.64 -0.13 0.41
C LYS A 156 18.15 -0.03 0.07
N PRO A 157 17.36 0.72 0.87
CA PRO A 157 15.92 0.84 0.66
C PRO A 157 15.63 1.48 -0.69
N SER A 158 14.81 0.82 -1.50
CA SER A 158 14.45 1.19 -2.86
C SER A 158 13.17 2.04 -2.86
N PRO A 159 13.21 3.32 -3.30
CA PRO A 159 12.02 4.16 -3.43
C PRO A 159 10.95 3.52 -4.32
N PHE A 160 11.36 2.78 -5.34
CA PHE A 160 10.49 2.02 -6.22
C PHE A 160 9.84 0.81 -5.53
N THR A 161 10.55 0.14 -4.62
CA THR A 161 9.99 -1.00 -3.85
C THR A 161 8.97 -0.52 -2.84
N MET A 162 9.33 0.51 -2.07
CA MET A 162 8.41 1.19 -1.15
C MET A 162 7.17 1.72 -1.88
N TRP A 163 7.32 2.25 -3.10
CA TRP A 163 6.16 2.69 -3.90
C TRP A 163 5.21 1.54 -4.23
N TYR A 164 5.68 0.45 -4.86
CA TYR A 164 4.75 -0.62 -5.26
C TYR A 164 4.13 -1.35 -4.06
N MET A 165 4.78 -1.33 -2.88
CA MET A 165 4.20 -1.81 -1.63
C MET A 165 3.01 -0.95 -1.19
N ILE A 166 3.16 0.39 -1.12
CA ILE A 166 2.05 1.26 -0.71
C ILE A 166 0.96 1.39 -1.78
N GLU A 167 1.33 1.30 -3.07
CA GLU A 167 0.41 1.19 -4.19
C GLU A 167 -0.49 -0.04 -4.02
N SER A 168 0.11 -1.21 -3.79
CA SER A 168 -0.62 -2.47 -3.57
C SER A 168 -1.56 -2.42 -2.35
N LEU A 169 -1.13 -1.77 -1.27
CA LEU A 169 -1.93 -1.57 -0.06
C LEU A 169 -3.09 -0.59 -0.32
N ALA A 170 -2.86 0.49 -1.07
CA ALA A 170 -3.90 1.46 -1.44
C ALA A 170 -4.99 0.84 -2.32
N TRP A 171 -4.60 -0.04 -3.24
CA TRP A 171 -5.53 -0.81 -4.07
C TRP A 171 -6.35 -1.77 -3.21
N TRP A 172 -5.71 -2.59 -2.37
CA TRP A 172 -6.39 -3.53 -1.46
C TRP A 172 -7.41 -2.84 -0.54
N PHE A 173 -7.03 -1.73 0.11
CA PHE A 173 -7.94 -0.92 0.94
C PHE A 173 -9.15 -0.34 0.20
N ASN A 174 -9.15 -0.31 -1.14
CA ASN A 174 -10.28 0.16 -1.94
C ASN A 174 -11.02 -0.99 -2.66
N SER A 175 -10.45 -2.20 -2.75
CA SER A 175 -11.05 -3.36 -3.43
C SER A 175 -11.59 -4.43 -2.49
N SER A 176 -11.07 -4.53 -1.27
CA SER A 176 -11.47 -5.52 -0.27
C SER A 176 -12.44 -4.90 0.73
N ASP A 177 -13.44 -5.66 1.18
CA ASP A 177 -14.26 -5.22 2.31
C ASP A 177 -13.40 -5.19 3.58
N THR A 178 -13.47 -4.07 4.28
CA THR A 178 -12.77 -3.82 5.54
C THR A 178 -13.74 -3.53 6.69
N MET A 179 -15.05 -3.67 6.49
CA MET A 179 -16.06 -3.50 7.55
C MET A 179 -15.76 -4.42 8.73
N LEU A 180 -15.52 -5.72 8.48
CA LEU A 180 -15.18 -6.69 9.54
C LEU A 180 -13.88 -6.35 10.28
N TRP A 181 -12.92 -5.68 9.62
CA TRP A 181 -11.70 -5.21 10.28
C TRP A 181 -11.94 -4.01 11.20
N ASN A 182 -12.77 -3.06 10.78
CA ASN A 182 -13.12 -1.90 11.59
C ASN A 182 -14.04 -2.23 12.78
N MET A 183 -14.61 -3.44 12.80
CA MET A 183 -15.59 -3.90 13.80
C MET A 183 -15.02 -4.90 14.84
N ILE A 184 -13.71 -5.17 14.84
CA ILE A 184 -13.10 -6.02 15.89
C ILE A 184 -13.16 -5.36 17.27
N ASP A 185 -13.25 -6.18 18.32
CA ASP A 185 -13.28 -5.72 19.72
C ASP A 185 -12.02 -4.93 20.16
N ASP A 186 -10.84 -5.17 19.56
CA ASP A 186 -9.63 -4.35 19.72
C ASP A 186 -9.58 -3.15 18.75
N GLY A 187 -10.51 -2.22 18.91
CA GLY A 187 -10.56 -0.97 18.13
C GLY A 187 -9.34 -0.06 18.31
N GLU A 188 -8.54 -0.22 19.38
CA GLU A 188 -7.27 0.51 19.54
C GLU A 188 -6.22 0.02 18.54
N ARG A 189 -6.07 -1.31 18.38
CA ARG A 189 -5.19 -1.92 17.39
C ARG A 189 -5.53 -1.53 15.97
N VAL A 190 -6.81 -1.39 15.62
CA VAL A 190 -7.23 -0.87 14.30
C VAL A 190 -6.69 0.55 14.08
N CYS A 191 -6.88 1.44 15.06
CA CYS A 191 -6.49 2.84 14.94
C CYS A 191 -4.97 3.06 14.96
N GLU A 192 -4.24 2.32 15.79
CA GLU A 192 -2.77 2.30 15.76
C GLU A 192 -2.25 1.70 14.44
N THR A 193 -2.87 0.65 13.91
CA THR A 193 -2.55 0.11 12.58
C THR A 193 -2.74 1.18 11.49
N LEU A 194 -3.83 1.95 11.51
CA LEU A 194 -4.06 3.07 10.60
C LEU A 194 -2.98 4.16 10.72
N GLN A 195 -2.52 4.50 11.93
CA GLN A 195 -1.40 5.44 12.11
C GLN A 195 -0.09 4.88 11.52
N ILE A 196 0.19 3.58 11.68
CA ILE A 196 1.36 2.94 11.06
C ILE A 196 1.25 2.89 9.52
N VAL A 197 0.05 2.64 8.96
CA VAL A 197 -0.22 2.77 7.51
C VAL A 197 0.08 4.20 7.05
N GLY A 198 -0.40 5.22 7.76
CA GLY A 198 -0.11 6.61 7.46
C GLY A 198 1.38 6.95 7.48
N LEU A 199 2.11 6.47 8.49
CA LEU A 199 3.56 6.64 8.59
C LEU A 199 4.32 5.89 7.48
N THR A 200 3.84 4.72 7.05
CA THR A 200 4.34 3.97 5.89
C THR A 200 4.22 4.80 4.59
N VAL A 201 3.06 5.42 4.35
CA VAL A 201 2.86 6.29 3.19
C VAL A 201 3.76 7.52 3.26
N LEU A 202 3.73 8.28 4.35
CA LEU A 202 4.55 9.50 4.51
C LEU A 202 6.05 9.21 4.44
N SER A 203 6.49 8.05 4.93
CA SER A 203 7.88 7.59 4.82
C SER A 203 8.27 7.21 3.40
N THR A 204 7.33 6.69 2.60
CA THR A 204 7.53 6.47 1.16
C THR A 204 7.62 7.79 0.40
N LEU A 205 6.72 8.76 0.64
CA LEU A 205 6.77 10.08 0.00
C LEU A 205 8.09 10.81 0.34
N ASN A 206 8.58 10.64 1.57
CA ASN A 206 9.88 11.13 2.01
C ASN A 206 11.08 10.44 1.32
N ASN A 207 10.96 9.18 0.90
CA ASN A 207 12.01 8.52 0.10
C ASN A 207 11.94 8.92 -1.37
N LEU A 208 10.74 9.09 -1.93
CA LEU A 208 10.58 9.64 -3.28
C LEU A 208 11.09 11.09 -3.37
N GLU A 209 10.89 11.93 -2.34
CA GLU A 209 11.50 13.28 -2.29
C GLU A 209 13.04 13.22 -2.23
N GLN A 210 13.63 12.31 -1.44
CA GLN A 210 15.10 12.13 -1.40
C GLN A 210 15.69 11.64 -2.74
N ALA A 211 14.88 10.97 -3.57
CA ALA A 211 15.30 10.40 -4.84
C ALA A 211 14.95 11.27 -6.07
N ASP A 212 14.40 12.48 -5.87
CA ASP A 212 13.85 13.35 -6.94
C ASP A 212 12.74 12.67 -7.79
N LEU A 213 11.95 11.79 -7.16
CA LEU A 213 10.86 11.04 -7.77
C LEU A 213 9.46 11.53 -7.36
N PHE A 214 9.32 12.40 -6.36
CA PHE A 214 8.00 12.95 -5.95
C PHE A 214 7.74 14.30 -6.61
N LYS A 215 7.27 14.29 -7.87
CA LYS A 215 7.03 15.47 -8.70
C LYS A 215 6.04 15.19 -9.85
N ASN A 216 5.50 16.25 -10.46
CA ASN A 216 4.49 16.15 -11.52
C ASN A 216 4.95 15.41 -12.79
N ASP A 217 6.24 15.51 -13.13
CA ASP A 217 6.90 14.88 -14.29
C ASP A 217 7.63 13.57 -13.92
N SER A 218 7.24 12.93 -12.82
CA SER A 218 7.89 11.70 -12.34
C SER A 218 7.74 10.52 -13.29
N VAL A 219 8.77 9.67 -13.33
CA VAL A 219 8.75 8.35 -13.99
C VAL A 219 7.83 7.34 -13.27
N ILE A 220 7.18 7.75 -12.18
CA ILE A 220 6.09 7.05 -11.51
C ILE A 220 4.77 7.79 -11.88
N PRO A 221 4.03 7.35 -12.90
CA PRO A 221 2.93 8.13 -13.48
C PRO A 221 1.70 8.23 -12.57
N ASN A 222 1.55 7.29 -11.62
CA ASN A 222 0.33 7.11 -10.85
C ASN A 222 0.35 7.73 -9.44
N ILE A 223 1.36 8.55 -9.10
CA ILE A 223 1.40 9.26 -7.81
C ILE A 223 0.07 9.97 -7.48
N PRO A 224 -0.55 10.75 -8.39
CA PRO A 224 -1.84 11.40 -8.10
C PRO A 224 -2.96 10.41 -7.74
N LEU A 225 -3.02 9.26 -8.41
CA LEU A 225 -4.04 8.23 -8.19
C LEU A 225 -3.86 7.61 -6.81
N ILE A 226 -2.66 7.11 -6.49
CA ILE A 226 -2.42 6.38 -5.23
C ILE A 226 -2.64 7.29 -4.01
N LEU A 227 -2.30 8.59 -4.11
CA LEU A 227 -2.68 9.56 -3.08
C LEU A 227 -4.20 9.71 -2.96
N SER A 228 -4.94 9.76 -4.08
CA SER A 228 -6.42 9.81 -4.04
C SER A 228 -7.07 8.53 -3.50
N LEU A 229 -6.46 7.36 -3.70
CA LEU A 229 -6.92 6.08 -3.14
C LEU A 229 -6.80 6.08 -1.60
N PHE A 230 -5.66 6.51 -1.05
CA PHE A 230 -5.47 6.62 0.39
C PHE A 230 -6.39 7.67 1.03
N LEU A 231 -6.51 8.85 0.41
CA LEU A 231 -7.41 9.91 0.92
C LEU A 231 -8.89 9.52 0.84
N GLY A 232 -9.30 8.72 -0.15
CA GLY A 232 -10.68 8.30 -0.30
C GLY A 232 -11.07 7.04 0.46
N PHE A 233 -10.10 6.15 0.77
CA PHE A 233 -10.33 5.02 1.67
C PHE A 233 -10.84 5.48 3.04
N LEU A 234 -10.24 6.54 3.59
CA LEU A 234 -10.64 7.08 4.90
C LEU A 234 -12.00 7.81 4.90
N GLY A 235 -12.53 8.18 3.73
CA GLY A 235 -13.86 8.79 3.57
C GLY A 235 -14.17 9.90 4.60
N ASN A 236 -15.32 9.78 5.27
CA ASN A 236 -15.68 10.58 6.45
C ASN A 236 -15.17 9.95 7.76
N SER A 237 -14.66 8.72 7.72
CA SER A 237 -14.17 7.95 8.87
C SER A 237 -12.85 8.47 9.45
N ALA A 238 -12.14 9.36 8.75
CA ALA A 238 -10.94 10.04 9.27
C ALA A 238 -11.18 10.73 10.63
N ASP A 239 -12.36 11.33 10.81
CA ASP A 239 -12.75 11.98 12.07
C ASP A 239 -13.24 10.97 13.13
N ALA A 240 -13.71 9.79 12.70
CA ALA A 240 -14.18 8.71 13.59
C ALA A 240 -13.04 7.84 14.14
N MET A 241 -11.96 7.66 13.39
CA MET A 241 -10.80 6.83 13.76
C MET A 241 -9.71 7.63 14.54
N SER A 242 -10.11 8.69 15.24
CA SER A 242 -9.23 9.48 16.13
C SER A 242 -9.21 8.84 17.53
N VAL A 243 -8.08 8.20 17.87
CA VAL A 243 -7.86 7.52 19.16
C VAL A 243 -6.93 8.33 20.05
N ARG A 244 -7.19 8.29 21.37
CA ARG A 244 -6.44 9.01 22.42
C ARG A 244 -6.37 10.54 22.24
N GLY A 245 -7.13 11.12 21.30
CA GLY A 245 -7.06 12.54 20.96
C GLY A 245 -5.86 12.93 20.10
N GLU A 246 -5.18 11.96 19.46
CA GLU A 246 -4.21 12.23 18.40
C GLU A 246 -4.85 11.95 17.04
N ASP A 247 -5.28 13.02 16.36
CA ASP A 247 -5.94 12.94 15.06
C ASP A 247 -5.10 12.18 14.03
N GLN A 248 -5.79 11.50 13.10
CA GLN A 248 -5.23 10.90 11.90
C GLN A 248 -4.76 12.03 10.95
N ASP A 249 -3.66 12.68 11.30
CA ASP A 249 -3.11 13.89 10.66
C ASP A 249 -2.38 13.58 9.32
N TRP A 250 -2.11 12.30 9.06
CA TRP A 250 -1.36 11.84 7.89
C TRP A 250 -2.02 12.09 6.52
N PRO A 251 -3.36 12.10 6.35
CA PRO A 251 -4.03 12.49 5.10
C PRO A 251 -3.81 13.97 4.80
N ILE A 252 -3.83 14.81 5.84
CA ILE A 252 -3.57 16.24 5.74
C ILE A 252 -2.09 16.48 5.41
N ALA A 253 -1.18 15.66 5.98
CA ALA A 253 0.23 15.66 5.61
C ALA A 253 0.48 15.16 4.18
N ILE A 254 -0.32 14.23 3.64
CA ILE A 254 -0.29 13.85 2.21
C ILE A 254 -0.63 15.06 1.33
N THR A 255 -1.70 15.81 1.62
CA THR A 255 -2.02 17.04 0.88
C THR A 255 -0.90 18.07 1.01
N ALA A 256 -0.33 18.25 2.21
CA ALA A 256 0.79 19.18 2.41
C ALA A 256 2.06 18.77 1.64
N TYR A 257 2.31 17.47 1.46
CA TYR A 257 3.35 16.95 0.57
C TYR A 257 3.04 17.28 -0.89
N ALA A 258 1.80 17.04 -1.31
CA ALA A 258 1.35 17.27 -2.67
C ALA A 258 1.44 18.76 -3.05
N GLU A 259 0.92 19.67 -2.21
CA GLU A 259 1.04 21.12 -2.35
C GLU A 259 2.50 21.59 -2.41
N LYS A 260 3.40 21.01 -1.61
CA LYS A 260 4.84 21.36 -1.58
C LYS A 260 5.55 21.12 -2.91
N HIS A 261 5.09 20.12 -3.67
CA HIS A 261 5.72 19.65 -4.92
C HIS A 261 4.81 19.82 -6.16
N ASP A 262 3.78 20.67 -6.05
CA ASP A 262 2.76 20.96 -7.09
C ASP A 262 1.94 19.74 -7.57
N VAL A 263 2.03 18.59 -6.87
CA VAL A 263 1.38 17.33 -7.28
C VAL A 263 -0.14 17.44 -7.14
N LYS A 264 -0.84 17.59 -8.26
CA LYS A 264 -2.31 17.65 -8.25
C LYS A 264 -2.91 16.26 -8.00
N ILE A 265 -3.29 15.97 -6.76
CA ILE A 265 -4.04 14.76 -6.38
C ILE A 265 -5.33 14.66 -7.23
N LYS A 266 -5.52 13.52 -7.91
CA LYS A 266 -6.66 13.18 -8.77
C LYS A 266 -6.68 11.67 -9.00
N GLY A 267 -7.86 11.08 -9.15
CA GLY A 267 -7.97 9.68 -9.55
C GLY A 267 -9.32 9.08 -9.18
N LYS A 268 -9.46 8.71 -7.91
CA LYS A 268 -10.70 8.27 -7.29
C LYS A 268 -11.78 9.35 -7.38
N TYR A 269 -13.02 8.95 -7.69
CA TYR A 269 -14.16 9.85 -7.78
C TYR A 269 -14.44 10.58 -6.46
N GLY A 270 -14.92 11.82 -6.54
CA GLY A 270 -15.20 12.68 -5.38
C GLY A 270 -13.96 13.20 -4.62
N ILE A 271 -12.80 12.55 -4.74
CA ILE A 271 -11.63 12.86 -3.93
C ILE A 271 -10.78 14.00 -4.52
N SER A 272 -10.52 15.01 -3.71
CA SER A 272 -9.57 16.08 -4.01
C SER A 272 -8.89 16.61 -2.74
N GLY A 273 -7.76 17.30 -2.89
CA GLY A 273 -7.06 17.94 -1.76
C GLY A 273 -7.89 18.99 -1.00
N LYS A 274 -9.05 19.39 -1.52
CA LYS A 274 -9.96 20.36 -0.86
C LYS A 274 -10.60 19.85 0.42
N HIS A 275 -10.69 18.52 0.59
CA HIS A 275 -11.25 17.85 1.77
C HIS A 275 -10.22 17.86 2.90
N TYR A 276 -9.00 17.40 2.60
CA TYR A 276 -7.87 17.29 3.53
C TYR A 276 -6.92 18.49 3.43
N ARG A 277 -7.43 19.70 3.64
CA ARG A 277 -6.67 20.95 3.42
C ARG A 277 -5.43 21.03 4.32
N ALA A 278 -4.25 21.24 3.73
CA ALA A 278 -2.98 21.28 4.47
C ALA A 278 -2.97 22.27 5.65
N ASN A 279 -3.73 23.37 5.57
CA ASN A 279 -3.81 24.37 6.64
C ASN A 279 -4.51 23.90 7.94
N ARG A 280 -5.11 22.70 7.97
CA ARG A 280 -5.58 22.06 9.20
C ARG A 280 -4.44 21.40 10.01
N LEU A 281 -3.34 21.02 9.34
CA LEU A 281 -2.20 20.34 9.96
C LEU A 281 -1.46 21.27 10.92
N SER A 282 -1.15 20.77 12.13
CA SER A 282 -0.44 21.56 13.14
C SER A 282 0.87 22.18 12.61
N ALA A 283 1.20 23.41 13.04
CA ALA A 283 2.37 24.15 12.56
C ALA A 283 3.69 23.37 12.67
N LYS A 284 3.81 22.51 13.70
CA LYS A 284 4.93 21.57 13.90
C LYS A 284 5.01 20.51 12.80
N LYS A 285 3.88 19.89 12.42
CA LYS A 285 3.83 18.89 11.34
C LYS A 285 3.96 19.56 9.95
N ILE A 286 3.44 20.77 9.74
CA ILE A 286 3.74 21.60 8.54
C ILE A 286 5.22 21.89 8.40
N ALA A 287 5.91 22.27 9.48
CA ALA A 287 7.36 22.47 9.47
C ALA A 287 8.12 21.19 9.13
N LEU A 288 7.63 20.01 9.56
CA LEU A 288 8.21 18.71 9.24
C LEU A 288 8.05 18.30 7.77
N VAL A 289 6.89 18.61 7.15
CA VAL A 289 6.68 18.44 5.70
C VAL A 289 7.64 19.36 4.91
N LYS A 290 7.70 20.64 5.29
CA LYS A 290 8.55 21.66 4.64
C LYS A 290 10.05 21.41 4.82
N LYS A 291 10.48 20.78 5.92
CA LYS A 291 11.86 20.32 6.11
C LYS A 291 12.27 19.38 4.96
N ALA A 292 13.48 19.58 4.45
CA ALA A 292 14.11 18.70 3.46
C ALA A 292 14.01 17.23 3.89
N ALA A 293 13.64 16.37 2.94
CA ALA A 293 13.54 14.95 3.19
C ALA A 293 14.87 14.34 3.66
N SER A 294 14.75 13.36 4.55
CA SER A 294 15.87 12.79 5.31
C SER A 294 15.47 11.42 5.87
N VAL A 295 16.45 10.56 6.14
CA VAL A 295 16.24 9.21 6.69
C VAL A 295 15.36 9.27 7.94
N ASP A 296 14.29 8.47 7.94
CA ASP A 296 13.30 8.35 9.02
C ASP A 296 12.70 9.68 9.53
N LYS A 297 12.48 10.66 8.63
CA LYS A 297 11.89 11.98 8.97
C LYS A 297 10.60 11.89 9.79
N TRP A 298 9.80 10.84 9.58
CA TRP A 298 8.52 10.59 10.26
C TRP A 298 8.60 9.67 11.49
N ARG A 299 9.80 9.25 11.91
CA ARG A 299 10.05 8.34 13.06
C ARG A 299 9.33 6.99 12.96
N PHE A 300 9.16 6.49 11.73
CA PHE A 300 8.54 5.19 11.46
C PHE A 300 9.30 4.06 12.18
N LYS A 301 10.64 4.06 12.20
CA LYS A 301 11.43 2.97 12.85
C LYS A 301 11.21 2.88 14.35
N GLN A 302 10.75 3.98 14.98
CA GLN A 302 10.34 3.98 16.38
C GLN A 302 8.88 3.54 16.54
N ARG A 303 7.94 4.21 15.85
CA ARG A 303 6.49 3.91 15.98
C ARG A 303 6.17 2.47 15.57
N TYR A 304 6.79 1.95 14.51
CA TYR A 304 6.64 0.56 14.12
C TYR A 304 7.15 -0.43 15.18
N ARG A 305 8.23 -0.09 15.90
CA ARG A 305 8.75 -0.93 16.99
C ARG A 305 7.82 -0.94 18.21
N GLU A 306 7.23 0.21 18.53
CA GLU A 306 6.25 0.34 19.61
C GLU A 306 4.98 -0.46 19.27
N PHE A 307 4.46 -0.29 18.05
CA PHE A 307 3.31 -1.04 17.52
C PHE A 307 3.55 -2.56 17.51
N SER A 308 4.67 -3.01 16.94
CA SER A 308 5.00 -4.45 16.84
C SER A 308 5.30 -5.11 18.20
N ALA A 309 5.75 -4.34 19.19
CA ALA A 309 5.90 -4.82 20.56
C ALA A 309 4.56 -4.96 21.31
N ALA A 310 3.53 -4.22 20.90
CA ALA A 310 2.18 -4.29 21.48
C ALA A 310 1.28 -5.32 20.76
N TYR A 311 1.30 -5.34 19.43
CA TYR A 311 0.32 -6.05 18.60
C TYR A 311 0.93 -7.12 17.66
N GLY A 312 2.25 -7.31 17.67
CA GLY A 312 2.95 -8.23 16.79
C GLY A 312 3.17 -7.73 15.35
N ASN A 313 3.73 -8.59 14.51
CA ASN A 313 4.13 -8.28 13.12
C ASN A 313 3.25 -8.95 12.05
N GLY A 314 2.07 -9.46 12.44
CA GLY A 314 1.30 -10.41 11.65
C GLY A 314 1.82 -11.85 11.83
N GLY A 315 1.33 -12.76 11.01
CA GLY A 315 1.59 -14.19 11.13
C GLY A 315 0.78 -15.03 10.13
N VAL A 316 0.38 -16.22 10.59
CA VAL A 316 -0.55 -17.14 9.93
C VAL A 316 -1.56 -17.73 10.93
N GLU A 317 -1.79 -17.05 12.05
CA GLU A 317 -2.67 -17.47 13.15
C GLU A 317 -4.12 -17.59 12.70
N PHE A 318 -4.54 -16.73 11.77
CA PHE A 318 -5.90 -16.69 11.22
C PHE A 318 -6.03 -17.41 9.86
N ASP A 319 -4.94 -17.97 9.32
CA ASP A 319 -4.95 -18.69 8.04
C ASP A 319 -5.61 -20.07 8.22
N ILE A 320 -6.86 -20.21 7.80
CA ILE A 320 -7.66 -21.44 7.90
C ILE A 320 -7.00 -22.59 7.12
N THR A 321 -6.17 -22.29 6.11
CA THR A 321 -5.36 -23.29 5.37
C THR A 321 -4.12 -23.76 6.14
N LYS A 322 -3.91 -23.26 7.37
CA LYS A 322 -2.85 -23.67 8.32
C LYS A 322 -3.41 -24.24 9.63
N MET A 323 -4.70 -24.03 9.90
CA MET A 323 -5.45 -24.69 10.98
C MET A 323 -5.35 -26.23 10.85
N PRO A 324 -5.37 -27.00 11.95
CA PRO A 324 -5.49 -28.46 11.90
C PRO A 324 -6.81 -28.93 11.27
N GLU A 325 -6.78 -30.05 10.52
CA GLU A 325 -7.98 -30.70 9.95
C GLU A 325 -9.08 -30.93 11.01
N ALA A 326 -8.71 -31.52 12.14
CA ALA A 326 -9.66 -31.82 13.22
C ALA A 326 -10.27 -30.56 13.87
N GLU A 327 -9.58 -29.41 13.79
CA GLU A 327 -10.11 -28.13 14.25
C GLU A 327 -11.03 -27.50 13.21
N ARG A 328 -10.67 -27.56 11.91
CA ARG A 328 -11.59 -27.15 10.84
C ARG A 328 -12.91 -27.94 10.87
N LYS A 329 -12.83 -29.28 10.95
CA LYS A 329 -14.00 -30.16 11.07
C LYS A 329 -14.87 -29.83 12.29
N ALA A 330 -14.27 -29.46 13.42
CA ALA A 330 -14.99 -29.05 14.63
C ALA A 330 -15.58 -27.62 14.57
N LYS A 331 -15.36 -26.88 13.47
CA LYS A 331 -15.78 -25.49 13.25
C LYS A 331 -16.61 -25.27 11.98
N ALA A 332 -16.60 -26.22 11.04
CA ALA A 332 -17.44 -26.23 9.84
C ALA A 332 -18.91 -26.54 10.18
N PHE A 333 -19.85 -25.99 9.42
CA PHE A 333 -21.29 -26.17 9.68
C PHE A 333 -21.80 -27.60 9.41
N ASP A 334 -21.14 -28.35 8.53
CA ASP A 334 -21.45 -29.74 8.17
C ASP A 334 -20.61 -30.79 8.93
N ASN A 335 -19.53 -30.35 9.59
CA ASN A 335 -18.48 -31.14 10.26
C ASN A 335 -17.46 -31.83 9.33
N GLU A 336 -17.41 -31.49 8.03
CA GLU A 336 -16.40 -31.99 7.08
C GLU A 336 -15.19 -31.02 6.97
N ASP A 337 -14.15 -31.37 6.20
CA ASP A 337 -13.06 -30.40 5.95
C ASP A 337 -13.46 -29.50 4.77
N PRO A 338 -13.59 -28.18 4.94
CA PRO A 338 -13.89 -27.29 3.83
C PRO A 338 -12.76 -27.21 2.80
N LEU A 339 -11.55 -27.74 3.08
CA LEU A 339 -10.49 -27.90 2.08
C LEU A 339 -10.68 -29.13 1.17
N ASP A 340 -11.38 -30.19 1.60
CA ASP A 340 -11.52 -31.42 0.82
C ASP A 340 -12.34 -31.21 -0.47
N GLY A 341 -13.24 -30.20 -0.46
CA GLY A 341 -14.04 -29.78 -1.62
C GLY A 341 -13.42 -28.66 -2.47
N MET A 342 -12.34 -28.01 -2.02
CA MET A 342 -11.77 -26.86 -2.72
C MET A 342 -10.77 -27.27 -3.81
N PRO A 343 -10.73 -26.59 -4.97
CA PRO A 343 -9.65 -26.77 -5.94
C PRO A 343 -8.32 -26.38 -5.29
N ALA A 344 -7.28 -27.19 -5.51
CA ALA A 344 -5.96 -27.01 -4.91
C ALA A 344 -5.48 -25.55 -5.05
N ALA A 345 -5.35 -24.86 -3.91
CA ALA A 345 -5.31 -23.41 -3.84
C ALA A 345 -4.32 -22.80 -4.82
N ALA A 346 -4.80 -21.89 -5.68
CA ALA A 346 -4.00 -21.23 -6.71
C ALA A 346 -2.75 -20.63 -6.08
N SER A 347 -1.58 -21.05 -6.56
CA SER A 347 -0.33 -20.75 -5.87
C SER A 347 -0.03 -19.25 -5.95
N GLU A 348 0.64 -18.72 -4.92
CA GLU A 348 0.91 -17.28 -4.82
C GLU A 348 1.87 -16.76 -5.93
N ASP A 349 2.44 -17.68 -6.71
CA ASP A 349 3.26 -17.42 -7.88
C ASP A 349 2.59 -17.78 -9.23
N GLN A 350 1.37 -18.36 -9.23
CA GLN A 350 0.65 -18.67 -10.47
C GLN A 350 0.15 -17.41 -11.20
N SER A 351 0.54 -17.31 -12.46
CA SER A 351 -0.15 -16.49 -13.46
C SER A 351 -1.58 -16.98 -13.59
N THR A 352 -2.53 -16.06 -13.71
CA THR A 352 -3.94 -16.35 -14.03
C THR A 352 -4.34 -15.60 -15.30
N ASP A 353 -5.47 -15.92 -15.91
CA ASP A 353 -5.95 -15.25 -17.13
C ASP A 353 -6.09 -13.72 -16.98
N ALA A 354 -6.25 -13.22 -15.75
CA ALA A 354 -6.18 -11.79 -15.41
C ALA A 354 -4.80 -11.14 -15.66
N ASP A 355 -3.77 -11.91 -15.94
CA ASP A 355 -2.41 -11.47 -16.29
C ASP A 355 -2.17 -11.54 -17.82
N GLU A 356 -3.13 -12.07 -18.60
CA GLU A 356 -3.15 -12.03 -20.07
C GLU A 356 -4.05 -10.88 -20.59
N PRO A 357 -3.84 -10.43 -21.85
CA PRO A 357 -4.84 -9.60 -22.53
C PRO A 357 -6.16 -10.38 -22.64
N PHE A 358 -7.31 -9.70 -22.48
CA PHE A 358 -8.61 -10.33 -22.72
C PHE A 358 -8.62 -10.98 -24.10
N GLN A 359 -8.97 -12.27 -24.16
CA GLN A 359 -9.22 -12.94 -25.42
C GLN A 359 -10.25 -12.11 -26.20
N LYS A 360 -10.01 -11.91 -27.50
CA LYS A 360 -11.01 -11.28 -28.36
C LYS A 360 -12.26 -12.15 -28.30
N VAL A 361 -13.34 -11.63 -27.71
CA VAL A 361 -14.68 -12.16 -27.95
C VAL A 361 -14.84 -12.15 -29.47
N GLY A 362 -15.06 -13.32 -30.05
CA GLY A 362 -15.24 -13.43 -31.49
C GLY A 362 -16.34 -12.48 -31.93
N SER A 363 -16.08 -11.70 -32.98
CA SER A 363 -17.18 -11.15 -33.76
C SER A 363 -18.13 -12.30 -34.07
N LYS A 364 -19.43 -12.12 -33.80
CA LYS A 364 -20.42 -13.02 -34.39
C LYS A 364 -20.22 -12.94 -35.90
N GLU A 365 -19.69 -14.00 -36.49
CA GLU A 365 -19.68 -14.15 -37.93
C GLU A 365 -21.12 -14.32 -38.39
N ASP A 366 -21.47 -13.70 -39.51
CA ASP A 366 -22.84 -13.65 -40.00
C ASP A 366 -23.25 -15.02 -40.56
N GLU A 367 -23.92 -15.84 -39.73
CA GLU A 367 -24.67 -17.01 -40.22
C GLU A 367 -25.95 -16.54 -40.93
N GLU A 368 -25.81 -16.09 -42.19
CA GLU A 368 -26.91 -16.13 -43.15
C GLU A 368 -27.21 -17.59 -43.54
N GLY A 369 -28.46 -18.03 -43.38
CA GLY A 369 -28.94 -19.38 -43.71
C GLY A 369 -30.46 -19.46 -43.83
#